data_AF-A0A839UAV3-F1
#
_entry.id   AF-A0A839UAV3-F1
#
_cell.length_a   1.000
_cell.length_b   1.000
_cell.length_c   1.000
_cell.angle_alpha   90.00
_cell.angle_beta   90.00
_cell.angle_gamma   90.00
#
_symmetry.space_group_name_H-M   'P 1'
#
loop_
_entity.id
_entity.type
_entity.pdbx_description
1 polymer ?
#
loop_
_entity_poly.entity_id
_entity_poly.type
_entity_poly.pdbx_seq_one_letter_code
_entity_poly.pdbx_strand_id
1 'polypeptide(L)'
;MSDDFVSTSRADKSKKYLLGKNGWIFLDHDSNRVIDQITGRHLLDQQGVDAWRKLILERDQYIASVGAQHLVFVAPNKELVYSEQLPDWVEIAEQRPIHQIMAALGTQRSRKIIYPLEAIRAGKMQGLTYPKSDTHWSGFGAYIGYQAFCAGLSNSGIEPLRVEGSRVAFEEVPYIGDLGIKFEPPVSAPTLSARIEGATGRLAFDNRIPNRGRIRVFINKDTTLPRCVMFGDSFGGNLLPFLKESFSTLVYVYGKSFDRELVEAYQPDVVLSQFVERFLIEPPVDTPRFTYASVVRTKLKLLSKEDLAFATQQAASIEPAIFPVRAVYQALLSAHSGKAVPPDLVAELKNHHPDNPEAQHIVSVELSRLGEKLDEARIYAERAVGAEPWNARSRHQLALTLMRLEQPEEAEAQLRKAIELDRSVDWWNYQLAQVLFRQQKYEPCTDALREYIARRPDSSDAWQLLGRCHEALNNIEDAAEAFVRASDAKPEWTWPLLKLSNLRVRSKTNPEQGLIATDRLLETLFHARERAEVYMLRSQLYEVNGQRDKAIDAAVRSTELAPDWQWAERTLARLRAQETRQAGTAKSR
;
A
#
# COMPACT_ATOMS: atom_id res chain seq x y z
N MET A 1 -34.44 7.23 -35.88
CA MET A 1 -33.53 7.87 -34.90
C MET A 1 -33.99 9.30 -34.79
N SER A 2 -34.59 9.68 -33.67
CA SER A 2 -35.22 11.00 -33.49
C SER A 2 -34.16 12.09 -33.27
N ASP A 3 -34.42 13.25 -33.88
CA ASP A 3 -33.65 14.50 -33.89
C ASP A 3 -33.59 15.24 -32.53
N ASP A 4 -33.33 14.54 -31.41
CA ASP A 4 -33.31 15.17 -30.07
C ASP A 4 -31.91 15.54 -29.54
N PHE A 5 -30.88 15.56 -30.39
CA PHE A 5 -29.53 15.99 -29.99
C PHE A 5 -29.24 17.45 -30.40
N VAL A 6 -30.13 18.36 -30.02
CA VAL A 6 -29.90 19.81 -30.13
C VAL A 6 -29.13 20.29 -28.90
N SER A 7 -27.88 20.73 -29.13
CA SER A 7 -27.06 21.64 -28.31
C SER A 7 -27.25 21.56 -26.79
N THR A 8 -26.39 20.81 -26.08
CA THR A 8 -26.24 20.99 -24.64
C THR A 8 -25.59 22.35 -24.39
N SER A 9 -26.38 23.30 -23.92
CA SER A 9 -25.86 24.37 -23.07
C SER A 9 -25.14 23.74 -21.88
N ARG A 10 -24.20 24.47 -21.27
CA ARG A 10 -23.39 24.06 -20.09
C ARG A 10 -24.23 23.90 -18.80
N ALA A 11 -25.51 23.53 -18.93
CA ALA A 11 -26.53 23.59 -17.89
C ALA A 11 -26.52 22.37 -16.96
N ASP A 12 -26.21 21.17 -17.46
CA ASP A 12 -26.13 19.96 -16.63
C ASP A 12 -24.68 19.62 -16.25
N LYS A 13 -24.19 20.30 -15.21
CA LYS A 13 -22.82 20.12 -14.68
C LYS A 13 -22.61 18.77 -13.96
N SER A 14 -23.65 17.95 -13.81
CA SER A 14 -23.54 16.64 -13.17
C SER A 14 -22.92 15.58 -14.08
N LYS A 15 -22.97 15.81 -15.40
CA LYS A 15 -22.51 14.85 -16.41
C LYS A 15 -21.05 15.08 -16.78
N LYS A 16 -20.24 14.02 -16.72
CA LYS A 16 -18.81 14.05 -17.08
C LYS A 16 -18.57 13.86 -18.57
N TYR A 17 -19.36 14.54 -19.41
CA TYR A 17 -19.23 14.56 -20.86
C TYR A 17 -19.90 15.81 -21.44
N LEU A 18 -19.50 16.19 -22.66
CA LEU A 18 -20.10 17.24 -23.46
C LEU A 18 -20.57 16.67 -24.80
N LEU A 19 -21.82 16.96 -25.19
CA LEU A 19 -22.32 16.55 -26.50
C LEU A 19 -21.86 17.54 -27.57
N GLY A 20 -21.16 17.00 -28.56
CA GLY A 20 -20.78 17.71 -29.76
C GLY A 20 -21.78 17.53 -30.89
N LYS A 21 -21.45 18.11 -32.04
CA LYS A 21 -22.18 17.96 -33.29
C LYS A 21 -22.07 16.52 -33.81
N ASN A 22 -22.98 16.09 -34.67
CA ASN A 22 -22.89 14.82 -35.41
C ASN A 22 -22.63 13.57 -34.55
N GLY A 23 -23.18 13.53 -33.33
CA GLY A 23 -23.05 12.41 -32.39
C GLY A 23 -21.67 12.27 -31.75
N TRP A 24 -20.83 13.31 -31.78
CA TRP A 24 -19.57 13.33 -31.03
C TRP A 24 -19.82 13.51 -29.53
N ILE A 25 -19.08 12.77 -28.71
CA ILE A 25 -19.13 12.89 -27.26
C ILE A 25 -17.73 13.30 -26.80
N PHE A 26 -17.61 14.37 -26.05
CA PHE A 26 -16.34 14.90 -25.53
C PHE A 26 -16.28 14.75 -24.02
N LEU A 27 -15.07 14.74 -23.47
CA LEU A 27 -14.89 14.78 -22.03
C LEU A 27 -15.15 16.22 -21.54
N ASP A 28 -15.93 16.37 -20.48
CA ASP A 28 -16.12 17.64 -19.75
C ASP A 28 -16.41 17.32 -18.27
N HIS A 29 -16.29 18.33 -17.40
CA HIS A 29 -16.48 18.21 -15.95
C HIS A 29 -15.63 17.08 -15.31
N ASP A 30 -14.50 16.76 -15.94
CA ASP A 30 -13.50 15.85 -15.39
C ASP A 30 -12.63 16.58 -14.35
N SER A 31 -11.87 15.81 -13.56
CA SER A 31 -11.00 16.38 -12.54
C SER A 31 -9.90 17.27 -13.10
N ASN A 32 -9.55 17.11 -14.39
CA ASN A 32 -8.53 17.93 -15.04
C ASN A 32 -9.12 19.15 -15.75
N ARG A 33 -10.45 19.30 -15.84
CA ARG A 33 -11.13 20.43 -16.48
C ARG A 33 -10.71 20.63 -17.94
N VAL A 34 -10.77 19.58 -18.76
CA VAL A 34 -10.26 19.61 -20.14
C VAL A 34 -10.84 20.74 -20.99
N ILE A 35 -12.15 21.03 -20.89
CA ILE A 35 -12.77 22.12 -21.65
C ILE A 35 -12.23 23.49 -21.21
N ASP A 36 -11.95 23.69 -19.92
CA ASP A 36 -11.34 24.94 -19.45
C ASP A 36 -9.89 25.06 -19.90
N GLN A 37 -9.15 23.95 -20.03
CA GLN A 37 -7.80 23.97 -20.57
C GLN A 37 -7.79 24.37 -22.06
N ILE A 38 -8.63 23.75 -22.89
CA ILE A 38 -8.64 24.03 -24.34
C ILE A 38 -9.19 25.42 -24.67
N THR A 39 -10.02 25.99 -23.80
CA THR A 39 -10.56 27.36 -23.92
C THR A 39 -9.67 28.41 -23.24
N GLY A 40 -8.51 28.03 -22.70
CA GLY A 40 -7.56 28.95 -22.06
C GLY A 40 -8.01 29.49 -20.68
N ARG A 41 -9.11 28.96 -20.12
CA ARG A 41 -9.61 29.32 -18.78
C ARG A 41 -8.91 28.58 -17.64
N HIS A 42 -8.13 27.54 -17.97
CA HIS A 42 -7.30 26.83 -17.02
C HIS A 42 -5.88 26.69 -17.56
N LEU A 43 -5.05 27.66 -17.19
CA LEU A 43 -3.62 27.71 -17.49
C LEU A 43 -2.82 27.39 -16.24
N LEU A 44 -1.54 27.08 -16.42
CA LEU A 44 -0.58 26.98 -15.33
C LEU A 44 -0.27 28.39 -14.81
N ASP A 45 -0.17 28.52 -13.49
CA ASP A 45 0.50 29.67 -12.88
C ASP A 45 2.03 29.54 -13.00
N GLN A 46 2.75 30.58 -12.57
CA GLN A 46 4.22 30.58 -12.68
C GLN A 46 4.86 29.41 -11.91
N GLN A 47 4.32 29.07 -10.74
CA GLN A 47 4.81 27.94 -9.95
C GLN A 47 4.63 26.60 -10.68
N GLY A 48 3.49 26.38 -11.33
CA GLY A 48 3.22 25.18 -12.13
C GLY A 48 4.13 25.08 -13.36
N VAL A 49 4.37 26.21 -14.04
CA VAL A 49 5.33 26.27 -15.17
C VAL A 49 6.74 25.94 -14.70
N ASP A 50 7.19 26.54 -13.60
CA ASP A 50 8.52 26.30 -13.04
C ASP A 50 8.67 24.85 -12.54
N ALA A 51 7.61 24.27 -11.97
CA ALA A 51 7.60 22.88 -11.53
C ALA A 51 7.73 21.90 -12.71
N TRP A 52 7.00 22.11 -13.81
CA TRP A 52 7.16 21.31 -15.03
C TRP A 52 8.54 21.44 -15.65
N ARG A 53 9.04 22.67 -15.75
CA ARG A 53 10.38 22.93 -16.25
C ARG A 53 11.41 22.20 -15.40
N LYS A 54 11.34 22.35 -14.07
CA LYS A 54 12.24 21.66 -13.12
C LYS A 54 12.19 20.15 -13.31
N LEU A 55 11.00 19.55 -13.32
CA LEU A 55 10.81 18.11 -13.48
C LEU A 55 11.50 17.58 -14.75
N ILE A 56 11.25 18.23 -15.90
CA ILE A 56 11.81 17.79 -17.20
C ILE A 56 13.33 17.94 -17.19
N LEU A 57 13.86 19.05 -16.65
CA LEU A 57 15.31 19.28 -16.58
C LEU A 57 16.02 18.29 -15.65
N GLU A 58 15.43 17.96 -14.50
CA GLU A 58 15.98 16.98 -13.55
C GLU A 58 15.96 15.56 -14.13
N ARG A 59 14.87 15.19 -14.82
CA ARG A 59 14.80 13.92 -15.57
C ARG A 59 15.85 13.88 -16.68
N ASP A 60 15.94 14.92 -17.50
CA ASP A 60 16.95 15.04 -18.57
C ASP A 60 18.36 14.82 -18.02
N GLN A 61 18.71 15.50 -16.93
CA GLN A 61 20.04 15.45 -16.32
C GLN A 61 20.35 14.06 -15.79
N TYR A 62 19.43 13.46 -15.04
CA TYR A 62 19.64 12.13 -14.48
C TYR A 62 19.68 11.05 -15.58
N ILE A 63 18.76 11.07 -16.54
CA ILE A 63 18.70 10.10 -17.64
C ILE A 63 19.97 10.19 -18.51
N ALA A 64 20.48 11.40 -18.76
CA ALA A 64 21.77 11.57 -19.44
C ALA A 64 22.95 11.00 -18.62
N SER A 65 22.91 11.10 -17.29
CA SER A 65 23.96 10.58 -16.40
C SER A 65 24.07 9.04 -16.42
N VAL A 66 23.00 8.34 -16.81
CA VAL A 66 22.98 6.88 -17.01
C VAL A 66 23.16 6.47 -18.48
N GLY A 67 23.54 7.42 -19.35
CA GLY A 67 23.85 7.16 -20.76
C GLY A 67 22.64 7.05 -21.69
N ALA A 68 21.45 7.44 -21.23
CA ALA A 68 20.20 7.33 -21.98
C ALA A 68 19.71 8.68 -22.51
N GLN A 69 18.78 8.66 -23.47
CA GLN A 69 18.08 9.84 -23.95
C GLN A 69 16.67 9.96 -23.36
N HIS A 70 16.32 11.14 -22.86
CA HIS A 70 14.96 11.46 -22.40
C HIS A 70 14.12 12.08 -23.51
N LEU A 71 12.93 11.53 -23.73
CA LEU A 71 11.89 12.09 -24.60
C LEU A 71 10.58 12.27 -23.84
N VAL A 72 9.89 13.36 -24.14
CA VAL A 72 8.55 13.63 -23.61
C VAL A 72 7.55 13.51 -24.75
N PHE A 73 6.58 12.62 -24.63
CA PHE A 73 5.52 12.47 -25.62
C PHE A 73 4.19 12.91 -25.03
N VAL A 74 3.53 13.85 -25.70
CA VAL A 74 2.24 14.39 -25.27
C VAL A 74 1.17 13.98 -26.28
N ALA A 75 0.29 13.07 -25.89
CA ALA A 75 -0.88 12.72 -26.69
C ALA A 75 -1.89 13.89 -26.66
N PRO A 76 -2.32 14.43 -27.82
CA PRO A 76 -3.27 15.54 -27.85
C PRO A 76 -4.66 15.08 -27.41
N ASN A 77 -5.43 15.98 -26.79
CA ASN A 77 -6.81 15.70 -26.42
C ASN A 77 -7.72 15.59 -27.66
N LYS A 78 -8.73 14.70 -27.60
CA LYS A 78 -9.71 14.51 -28.69
C LYS A 78 -10.45 15.80 -29.03
N GLU A 79 -10.74 16.60 -28.01
CA GLU A 79 -11.40 17.90 -28.10
C GLU A 79 -10.63 18.87 -29.01
N LEU A 80 -9.30 18.78 -29.08
CA LEU A 80 -8.48 19.59 -29.98
C LEU A 80 -8.39 18.97 -31.37
N VAL A 81 -8.32 17.65 -31.46
CA VAL A 81 -8.23 16.94 -32.75
C VAL A 81 -9.52 17.13 -33.56
N TYR A 82 -10.67 17.06 -32.91
CA TYR A 82 -12.01 17.18 -33.51
C TYR A 82 -12.73 18.46 -33.06
N SER A 83 -11.99 19.56 -32.93
CA SER A 83 -12.55 20.82 -32.43
C SER A 83 -13.70 21.36 -33.27
N GLU A 84 -13.74 21.04 -34.57
CA GLU A 84 -14.85 21.40 -35.46
C GLU A 84 -16.20 20.73 -35.08
N GLN A 85 -16.15 19.66 -34.29
CA GLN A 85 -17.32 18.92 -33.81
C GLN A 85 -17.76 19.35 -32.41
N LEU A 86 -17.01 20.24 -31.74
CA LEU A 86 -17.45 20.83 -30.47
C LEU A 86 -18.62 21.80 -30.69
N PRO A 87 -19.41 22.10 -29.64
CA PRO A 87 -20.39 23.18 -29.69
C PRO A 87 -19.77 24.53 -30.06
N ASP A 88 -20.52 25.39 -30.75
CA ASP A 88 -20.02 26.68 -31.27
C ASP A 88 -19.52 27.65 -30.18
N TRP A 89 -20.00 27.48 -28.93
CA TRP A 89 -19.55 28.29 -27.79
C TRP A 89 -18.16 27.89 -27.26
N VAL A 90 -17.61 26.76 -27.69
CA VAL A 90 -16.28 26.29 -27.27
C VAL A 90 -15.23 26.86 -28.22
N GLU A 91 -14.73 28.03 -27.88
CA GLU A 91 -13.63 28.66 -28.61
C GLU A 91 -12.27 28.12 -28.16
N ILE A 92 -11.50 27.56 -29.10
CA ILE A 92 -10.18 26.99 -28.79
C ILE A 92 -9.16 28.12 -28.61
N ALA A 93 -8.50 28.15 -27.46
CA ALA A 93 -7.44 29.10 -27.18
C ALA A 93 -6.14 28.73 -27.91
N GLU A 94 -5.42 29.77 -28.34
CA GLU A 94 -4.07 29.65 -28.88
C GLU A 94 -3.07 29.18 -27.82
N GLN A 95 -3.19 29.70 -26.59
CA GLN A 95 -2.32 29.36 -25.46
C GLN A 95 -2.98 28.33 -24.54
N ARG A 96 -2.20 27.32 -24.15
CA ARG A 96 -2.60 26.16 -23.33
C ARG A 96 -1.40 25.71 -22.48
N PRO A 97 -1.60 24.87 -21.44
CA PRO A 97 -0.49 24.40 -20.59
C PRO A 97 0.72 23.85 -21.36
N ILE A 98 0.51 23.08 -22.43
CA ILE A 98 1.60 22.56 -23.26
C ILE A 98 2.47 23.67 -23.86
N HIS A 99 1.86 24.75 -24.33
CA HIS A 99 2.58 25.90 -24.91
C HIS A 99 3.38 26.65 -23.84
N GLN A 100 2.82 26.81 -22.62
CA GLN A 100 3.54 27.42 -21.50
C GLN A 100 4.78 26.59 -21.11
N ILE A 101 4.65 25.26 -21.07
CA ILE A 101 5.77 24.34 -20.78
C ILE A 101 6.83 24.40 -21.88
N MET A 102 6.43 24.31 -23.15
CA MET A 102 7.35 24.37 -24.29
C MET A 102 8.10 25.70 -24.34
N ALA A 103 7.42 26.82 -24.07
CA ALA A 103 8.05 28.15 -23.99
C ALA A 103 9.08 28.22 -22.85
N ALA A 104 8.74 27.70 -21.67
CA ALA A 104 9.61 27.73 -20.50
C ALA A 104 10.90 26.88 -20.64
N LEU A 105 10.87 25.84 -21.49
CA LEU A 105 12.04 25.00 -21.78
C LEU A 105 13.01 25.62 -22.80
N GLY A 106 12.55 26.57 -23.62
CA GLY A 106 13.30 27.16 -24.72
C GLY A 106 13.42 26.25 -25.95
N THR A 107 13.78 26.85 -27.09
CA THR A 107 13.67 26.23 -28.43
C THR A 107 14.46 24.94 -28.63
N GLN A 108 15.62 24.78 -28.01
CA GLN A 108 16.43 23.57 -28.18
C GLN A 108 15.83 22.37 -27.43
N ARG A 109 15.34 22.58 -26.21
CA ARG A 109 14.79 21.51 -25.38
C ARG A 109 13.34 21.20 -25.71
N SER A 110 12.55 22.18 -26.15
CA SER A 110 11.18 21.95 -26.60
C SER A 110 11.11 20.97 -27.80
N ARG A 111 12.19 20.83 -28.59
CA ARG A 111 12.30 19.83 -29.67
C ARG A 111 12.29 18.38 -29.17
N LYS A 112 12.55 18.15 -27.88
CA LYS A 112 12.41 16.82 -27.25
C LYS A 112 10.99 16.52 -26.79
N ILE A 113 10.08 17.49 -26.88
CA ILE A 113 8.64 17.28 -26.67
C ILE A 113 8.01 16.92 -28.02
N ILE A 114 7.48 15.72 -28.12
CA ILE A 114 6.76 15.21 -29.28
C ILE A 114 5.27 15.43 -29.02
N TYR A 115 4.67 16.37 -29.74
CA TYR A 115 3.25 16.73 -29.63
C TYR A 115 2.58 16.66 -31.02
N PRO A 116 2.02 15.50 -31.41
CA PRO A 116 1.60 15.24 -32.79
C PRO A 116 0.17 15.73 -33.10
N LEU A 117 -0.26 16.88 -32.57
CA LEU A 117 -1.62 17.39 -32.80
C LEU A 117 -1.95 17.52 -34.29
N GLU A 118 -1.08 18.19 -35.05
CA GLU A 118 -1.34 18.47 -36.47
C GLU A 118 -1.26 17.20 -37.33
N ALA A 119 -0.34 16.28 -37.03
CA ALA A 119 -0.26 14.99 -37.72
C ALA A 119 -1.54 14.15 -37.50
N ILE A 120 -2.05 14.13 -36.27
CA ILE A 120 -3.28 13.41 -35.92
C ILE A 120 -4.51 14.10 -36.54
N ARG A 121 -4.55 15.43 -36.60
CA ARG A 121 -5.61 16.18 -37.31
C ARG A 121 -5.63 15.88 -38.81
N ALA A 122 -4.46 15.86 -39.46
CA ALA A 122 -4.33 15.50 -40.87
C ALA A 122 -4.79 14.06 -41.14
N GLY A 123 -4.53 13.14 -40.19
CA GLY A 123 -4.97 11.75 -40.25
C GLY A 123 -6.48 11.55 -40.39
N LYS A 124 -7.31 12.53 -39.98
CA LYS A 124 -8.77 12.48 -40.12
C LYS A 124 -9.23 12.27 -41.57
N MET A 125 -8.41 12.64 -42.55
CA MET A 125 -8.69 12.44 -43.98
C MET A 125 -8.59 10.97 -44.41
N GLN A 126 -7.92 10.12 -43.63
CA GLN A 126 -7.64 8.72 -43.95
C GLN A 126 -8.42 7.75 -43.07
N GLY A 127 -8.85 8.18 -41.87
CA GLY A 127 -9.62 7.34 -40.96
C GLY A 127 -9.95 8.01 -39.63
N LEU A 128 -10.74 7.32 -38.80
CA LEU A 128 -11.07 7.77 -37.45
C LEU A 128 -9.82 7.68 -36.57
N THR A 129 -9.23 8.83 -36.22
CA THR A 129 -8.09 8.90 -35.29
C THR A 129 -8.54 8.80 -33.84
N TYR A 130 -9.80 9.13 -33.54
CA TYR A 130 -10.48 8.86 -32.28
C TYR A 130 -11.89 8.34 -32.56
N PRO A 131 -12.40 7.36 -31.79
CA PRO A 131 -13.82 7.03 -31.81
C PRO A 131 -14.66 8.13 -31.13
N LYS A 132 -15.89 8.29 -31.58
CA LYS A 132 -16.81 9.32 -31.05
C LYS A 132 -17.12 9.12 -29.56
N SER A 133 -17.15 7.88 -29.10
CA SER A 133 -17.58 7.45 -27.77
C SER A 133 -16.45 7.22 -26.75
N ASP A 134 -15.19 7.45 -27.09
CA ASP A 134 -14.05 7.26 -26.16
C ASP A 134 -13.21 8.51 -25.95
N THR A 135 -12.46 8.58 -24.86
CA THR A 135 -11.43 9.61 -24.65
C THR A 135 -10.11 9.28 -25.34
N HIS A 136 -9.82 8.00 -25.62
CA HIS A 136 -8.56 7.56 -26.24
C HIS A 136 -8.60 7.64 -27.76
N TRP A 137 -7.42 7.73 -28.39
CA TRP A 137 -7.30 7.54 -29.84
C TRP A 137 -7.69 6.12 -30.23
N SER A 138 -8.03 5.93 -31.51
CA SER A 138 -8.15 4.59 -32.09
C SER A 138 -6.76 3.96 -32.25
N GLY A 139 -6.69 2.68 -32.64
CA GLY A 139 -5.45 2.06 -33.08
C GLY A 139 -4.81 2.79 -34.27
N PHE A 140 -5.63 3.37 -35.15
CA PHE A 140 -5.16 4.22 -36.25
C PHE A 140 -4.55 5.54 -35.75
N GLY A 141 -5.21 6.24 -34.83
CA GLY A 141 -4.64 7.45 -34.21
C GLY A 141 -3.36 7.16 -33.41
N ALA A 142 -3.32 6.03 -32.71
CA ALA A 142 -2.13 5.55 -32.01
C ALA A 142 -0.97 5.25 -32.98
N TYR A 143 -1.26 4.70 -34.17
CA TYR A 143 -0.24 4.46 -35.20
C TYR A 143 0.38 5.76 -35.72
N ILE A 144 -0.44 6.81 -35.96
CA ILE A 144 0.07 8.14 -36.33
C ILE A 144 0.91 8.73 -35.20
N GLY A 145 0.45 8.61 -33.95
CA GLY A 145 1.22 9.00 -32.76
C GLY A 145 2.57 8.27 -32.68
N TYR A 146 2.59 6.97 -32.95
CA TYR A 146 3.80 6.15 -33.04
C TYR A 146 4.75 6.63 -34.15
N GLN A 147 4.24 6.95 -35.35
CA GLN A 147 5.07 7.48 -36.44
C GLN A 147 5.74 8.80 -36.05
N ALA A 148 5.00 9.70 -35.38
CA ALA A 148 5.55 10.94 -34.86
C ALA A 148 6.59 10.70 -33.75
N PHE A 149 6.37 9.71 -32.89
CA PHE A 149 7.36 9.28 -31.91
C PHE A 149 8.66 8.81 -32.59
N CYS A 150 8.57 7.94 -33.60
CA CYS A 150 9.74 7.48 -34.35
C CYS A 150 10.49 8.62 -35.03
N ALA A 151 9.78 9.60 -35.61
CA ALA A 151 10.41 10.77 -36.20
C ALA A 151 11.15 11.63 -35.14
N GLY A 152 10.54 11.84 -33.97
CA GLY A 152 11.19 12.55 -32.86
C GLY A 152 12.40 11.81 -32.29
N LEU A 153 12.35 10.48 -32.27
CA LEU A 153 13.47 9.64 -31.86
C LEU A 153 14.66 9.74 -32.84
N SER A 154 14.40 9.63 -34.15
CA SER A 154 15.41 9.85 -35.20
C SER A 154 16.02 11.25 -35.13
N ASN A 155 15.22 12.28 -34.88
CA ASN A 155 15.71 13.65 -34.67
C ASN A 155 16.62 13.80 -33.44
N SER A 156 16.55 12.85 -32.51
CA SER A 156 17.39 12.80 -31.31
C SER A 156 18.64 11.91 -31.51
N GLY A 157 18.81 11.33 -32.71
CA GLY A 157 19.98 10.55 -33.09
C GLY A 157 19.85 9.04 -32.83
N ILE A 158 18.65 8.55 -32.51
CA ILE A 158 18.38 7.12 -32.34
C ILE A 158 17.44 6.69 -33.47
N GLU A 159 17.85 5.72 -34.29
CA GLU A 159 17.01 5.21 -35.37
C GLU A 159 16.23 3.97 -34.91
N PRO A 160 14.90 4.07 -34.69
CA PRO A 160 14.08 2.91 -34.37
C PRO A 160 13.75 2.09 -35.62
N LEU A 161 13.56 0.78 -35.45
CA LEU A 161 12.86 -0.01 -36.46
C LEU A 161 11.41 0.48 -36.57
N ARG A 162 11.05 1.05 -37.72
CA ARG A 162 9.71 1.60 -37.97
C ARG A 162 8.77 0.53 -38.51
N VAL A 163 7.60 0.38 -37.90
CA VAL A 163 6.54 -0.48 -38.44
C VAL A 163 5.95 0.19 -39.68
N GLU A 164 6.19 -0.39 -40.85
CA GLU A 164 5.63 0.07 -42.11
C GLU A 164 4.11 -0.05 -42.13
N GLY A 165 3.44 0.91 -42.77
CA GLY A 165 1.98 0.94 -42.84
C GLY A 165 1.38 -0.27 -43.57
N SER A 166 2.13 -0.84 -44.52
CA SER A 166 1.79 -2.09 -45.22
C SER A 166 1.64 -3.29 -44.28
N ARG A 167 2.28 -3.25 -43.11
CA ARG A 167 2.21 -4.32 -42.08
C ARG A 167 1.11 -4.09 -41.05
N VAL A 168 0.39 -2.97 -41.11
CA VAL A 168 -0.63 -2.62 -40.12
C VAL A 168 -2.01 -2.72 -40.76
N ALA A 169 -2.76 -3.72 -40.35
CA ALA A 169 -4.17 -3.84 -40.69
C ALA A 169 -5.01 -3.02 -39.70
N PHE A 170 -5.94 -2.22 -40.23
CA PHE A 170 -6.94 -1.51 -39.44
C PHE A 170 -8.32 -2.11 -39.67
N GLU A 171 -8.95 -2.55 -38.59
CA GLU A 171 -10.28 -3.16 -38.61
C GLU A 171 -11.26 -2.25 -37.87
N GLU A 172 -12.39 -1.96 -38.52
CA GLU A 172 -13.47 -1.22 -37.89
C GLU A 172 -14.25 -2.15 -36.97
N VAL A 173 -14.31 -1.81 -35.67
CA VAL A 173 -15.03 -2.58 -34.67
C VAL A 173 -15.95 -1.66 -33.84
N PRO A 174 -17.12 -2.15 -33.40
CA PRO A 174 -17.97 -1.38 -32.49
C PRO A 174 -17.28 -1.23 -31.13
N TYR A 175 -17.32 -0.02 -30.57
CA TYR A 175 -16.62 0.29 -29.33
C TYR A 175 -17.40 1.26 -28.45
N ILE A 176 -17.60 0.89 -27.19
CA ILE A 176 -18.35 1.70 -26.22
C ILE A 176 -17.49 2.85 -25.70
N GLY A 177 -16.23 2.59 -25.33
CA GLY A 177 -15.31 3.61 -24.83
C GLY A 177 -15.69 4.22 -23.47
N ASP A 178 -14.81 5.07 -22.95
CA ASP A 178 -14.95 5.70 -21.63
C ASP A 178 -16.14 6.67 -21.52
N LEU A 179 -16.58 7.24 -22.64
CA LEU A 179 -17.68 8.21 -22.67
C LEU A 179 -19.00 7.52 -22.99
N GLY A 180 -19.01 6.54 -23.89
CA GLY A 180 -20.21 5.80 -24.27
C GLY A 180 -20.83 5.00 -23.13
N ILE A 181 -20.01 4.50 -22.19
CA ILE A 181 -20.46 3.80 -20.98
C ILE A 181 -21.23 4.71 -20.00
N LYS A 182 -21.20 6.04 -20.19
CA LYS A 182 -21.91 7.01 -19.33
C LYS A 182 -23.38 7.20 -19.71
N PHE A 183 -23.87 6.48 -20.71
CA PHE A 183 -25.23 6.57 -21.21
C PHE A 183 -26.02 5.31 -20.82
N GLU A 184 -27.34 5.47 -20.71
CA GLU A 184 -28.27 4.37 -20.47
C GLU A 184 -29.32 4.36 -21.60
N PRO A 185 -29.31 3.35 -22.49
CA PRO A 185 -28.31 2.28 -22.60
C PRO A 185 -26.93 2.81 -23.06
N PRO A 186 -25.83 2.05 -22.85
CA PRO A 186 -24.50 2.45 -23.32
C PRO A 186 -24.46 2.73 -24.82
N VAL A 187 -23.78 3.81 -25.19
CA VAL A 187 -23.62 4.23 -26.60
C VAL A 187 -22.33 3.64 -27.16
N SER A 188 -22.40 2.97 -28.31
CA SER A 188 -21.23 2.50 -29.07
C SER A 188 -21.00 3.35 -30.31
N ALA A 189 -19.75 3.47 -30.72
CA ALA A 189 -19.34 4.07 -31.99
C ALA A 189 -18.23 3.22 -32.64
N PRO A 190 -18.06 3.28 -33.97
CA PRO A 190 -16.93 2.62 -34.63
C PRO A 190 -15.58 3.15 -34.14
N THR A 191 -14.61 2.24 -34.02
CA THR A 191 -13.19 2.56 -33.83
C THR A 191 -12.35 1.73 -34.80
N LEU A 192 -11.17 2.23 -35.16
CA LEU A 192 -10.19 1.49 -35.96
C LEU A 192 -9.20 0.79 -35.04
N SER A 193 -9.36 -0.52 -34.84
CA SER A 193 -8.40 -1.36 -34.12
C SER A 193 -7.20 -1.67 -35.01
N ALA A 194 -6.00 -1.64 -34.46
CA ALA A 194 -4.78 -1.91 -35.20
C ALA A 194 -4.22 -3.30 -34.89
N ARG A 195 -3.83 -4.04 -35.93
CA ARG A 195 -3.14 -5.32 -35.83
C ARG A 195 -1.90 -5.33 -36.72
N ILE A 196 -0.77 -5.74 -36.15
CA ILE A 196 0.48 -5.86 -36.90
C ILE A 196 0.63 -7.28 -37.43
N GLU A 197 0.85 -7.39 -38.74
CA GLU A 197 1.18 -8.65 -39.39
C GLU A 197 2.64 -9.03 -39.14
N GLY A 198 2.85 -10.29 -38.75
CA GLY A 198 4.18 -10.82 -38.42
C GLY A 198 4.84 -10.11 -37.23
N ALA A 199 4.06 -9.78 -36.18
CA ALA A 199 4.61 -9.14 -34.98
C ALA A 199 5.73 -9.98 -34.34
N THR A 200 6.85 -9.33 -34.01
CA THR A 200 8.08 -9.94 -33.49
C THR A 200 8.25 -9.72 -31.99
N GLY A 201 7.74 -8.61 -31.46
CA GLY A 201 7.76 -8.30 -30.04
C GLY A 201 6.73 -9.14 -29.27
N ARG A 202 7.14 -9.76 -28.18
CA ARG A 202 6.27 -10.57 -27.30
C ARG A 202 6.22 -10.02 -25.89
N LEU A 203 5.07 -10.17 -25.22
CA LEU A 203 4.96 -9.91 -23.78
C LEU A 203 5.74 -10.99 -23.02
N ALA A 204 6.70 -10.57 -22.21
CA ALA A 204 7.54 -11.45 -21.39
C ALA A 204 7.17 -11.40 -19.90
N PHE A 205 6.70 -10.25 -19.41
CA PHE A 205 6.30 -10.06 -18.02
C PHE A 205 5.06 -9.16 -17.90
N ASP A 206 4.14 -9.44 -16.96
CA ASP A 206 3.00 -8.59 -16.62
C ASP A 206 2.56 -8.81 -15.16
N ASN A 207 2.80 -7.83 -14.29
CA ASN A 207 2.46 -7.95 -12.87
C ASN A 207 0.95 -7.91 -12.57
N ARG A 208 0.08 -7.75 -13.59
CA ARG A 208 -1.40 -7.73 -13.51
C ARG A 208 -2.01 -6.62 -12.66
N ILE A 209 -1.21 -5.72 -12.09
CA ILE A 209 -1.74 -4.61 -11.29
C ILE A 209 -2.68 -3.76 -12.15
N PRO A 210 -3.89 -3.40 -11.66
CA PRO A 210 -4.81 -2.58 -12.42
C PRO A 210 -4.34 -1.11 -12.49
N ASN A 211 -4.34 -0.57 -13.71
CA ASN A 211 -3.97 0.82 -14.01
C ASN A 211 -2.60 1.20 -13.44
N ARG A 212 -2.51 2.28 -12.65
CA ARG A 212 -1.24 2.77 -12.07
C ARG A 212 -0.51 1.67 -11.29
N GLY A 213 0.76 1.43 -11.60
CA GLY A 213 1.57 0.36 -11.03
C GLY A 213 1.64 -0.90 -11.87
N ARG A 214 0.88 -1.00 -12.98
CA ARG A 214 1.06 -2.08 -13.94
C ARG A 214 2.42 -1.96 -14.61
N ILE A 215 3.19 -3.04 -14.60
CA ILE A 215 4.45 -3.13 -15.32
C ILE A 215 4.35 -4.27 -16.31
N ARG A 216 4.65 -3.96 -17.57
CA ARG A 216 4.73 -4.94 -18.66
C ARG A 216 6.09 -4.84 -19.31
N VAL A 217 6.73 -5.99 -19.53
CA VAL A 217 8.00 -6.07 -20.24
C VAL A 217 7.76 -6.82 -21.54
N PHE A 218 8.15 -6.21 -22.65
CA PHE A 218 8.14 -6.82 -23.96
C PHE A 218 9.57 -7.02 -24.42
N ILE A 219 9.83 -8.14 -25.09
CA ILE A 219 11.13 -8.43 -25.68
C ILE A 219 10.98 -8.73 -27.17
N ASN A 220 11.97 -8.33 -27.95
CA ASN A 220 12.08 -8.64 -29.37
C ASN A 220 13.19 -9.66 -29.61
N LYS A 221 13.08 -10.43 -30.70
CA LYS A 221 14.11 -11.35 -31.15
C LYS A 221 15.34 -10.62 -31.68
N ASP A 222 15.16 -9.43 -32.24
CA ASP A 222 16.25 -8.58 -32.67
C ASP A 222 16.85 -7.84 -31.47
N THR A 223 18.00 -8.34 -31.01
CA THR A 223 18.73 -7.78 -29.87
C THR A 223 19.59 -6.57 -30.23
N THR A 224 19.67 -6.20 -31.53
CA THR A 224 20.40 -5.01 -31.98
C THR A 224 19.58 -3.73 -31.86
N LEU A 225 18.27 -3.86 -31.68
CA LEU A 225 17.35 -2.75 -31.47
C LEU A 225 17.60 -2.05 -30.12
N PRO A 226 17.30 -0.74 -30.00
CA PRO A 226 17.45 -0.01 -28.75
C PRO A 226 16.55 -0.56 -27.63
N ARG A 227 16.84 -0.18 -26.38
CA ARG A 227 16.05 -0.49 -25.18
C ARG A 227 15.27 0.75 -24.74
N CYS A 228 14.03 0.56 -24.32
CA CYS A 228 13.15 1.65 -23.89
C CYS A 228 12.48 1.36 -22.55
N VAL A 229 12.52 2.34 -21.64
CA VAL A 229 11.67 2.38 -20.45
C VAL A 229 10.66 3.52 -20.63
N MET A 230 9.37 3.19 -20.65
CA MET A 230 8.26 4.13 -20.78
C MET A 230 7.49 4.27 -19.46
N PHE A 231 7.41 5.50 -18.95
CA PHE A 231 6.50 5.90 -17.88
C PHE A 231 5.32 6.61 -18.54
N GLY A 232 4.16 5.96 -18.59
CA GLY A 232 3.01 6.43 -19.37
C GLY A 232 1.66 6.22 -18.71
N ASP A 233 0.64 6.80 -19.34
CA ASP A 233 -0.76 6.56 -19.03
C ASP A 233 -1.40 5.63 -20.07
N SER A 234 -2.74 5.53 -20.06
CA SER A 234 -3.48 4.66 -20.96
C SER A 234 -3.20 4.91 -22.45
N PHE A 235 -2.85 6.13 -22.86
CA PHE A 235 -2.46 6.42 -24.24
C PHE A 235 -1.15 5.72 -24.61
N GLY A 236 -0.16 5.72 -23.71
CA GLY A 236 1.06 4.93 -23.86
C GLY A 236 0.76 3.43 -24.02
N GLY A 237 -0.26 2.94 -23.30
CA GLY A 237 -0.79 1.58 -23.46
C GLY A 237 -1.23 1.23 -24.88
N ASN A 238 -1.81 2.18 -25.62
CA ASN A 238 -2.23 1.98 -27.02
C ASN A 238 -1.06 2.06 -28.02
N LEU A 239 0.09 2.63 -27.64
CA LEU A 239 1.29 2.64 -28.48
C LEU A 239 2.04 1.31 -28.45
N LEU A 240 1.82 0.48 -27.42
CA LEU A 240 2.56 -0.75 -27.19
C LEU A 240 2.55 -1.76 -28.34
N PRO A 241 1.45 -1.95 -29.10
CA PRO A 241 1.47 -2.83 -30.26
C PRO A 241 2.60 -2.49 -31.23
N PHE A 242 2.89 -1.21 -31.44
CA PHE A 242 3.93 -0.71 -32.36
C PHE A 242 5.29 -0.59 -31.69
N LEU A 243 5.35 0.00 -30.49
CA LEU A 243 6.62 0.24 -29.80
C LEU A 243 7.39 -1.06 -29.52
N LYS A 244 6.70 -2.16 -29.21
CA LYS A 244 7.37 -3.45 -28.95
C LYS A 244 8.13 -4.00 -30.18
N GLU A 245 7.83 -3.51 -31.37
CA GLU A 245 8.53 -3.87 -32.60
C GLU A 245 9.79 -3.03 -32.80
N SER A 246 9.86 -1.83 -32.21
CA SER A 246 10.96 -0.88 -32.39
C SER A 246 12.11 -1.02 -31.38
N PHE A 247 11.92 -1.84 -30.34
CA PHE A 247 12.88 -1.96 -29.23
C PHE A 247 13.17 -3.44 -28.93
N SER A 248 14.42 -3.75 -28.60
CA SER A 248 14.83 -5.08 -28.15
C SER A 248 14.21 -5.43 -26.79
N THR A 249 14.09 -4.43 -25.91
CA THR A 249 13.36 -4.49 -24.65
C THR A 249 12.53 -3.22 -24.49
N LEU A 250 11.22 -3.37 -24.30
CA LEU A 250 10.31 -2.29 -23.96
C LEU A 250 9.70 -2.56 -22.58
N VAL A 251 10.02 -1.71 -21.61
CA VAL A 251 9.42 -1.72 -20.28
C VAL A 251 8.35 -0.65 -20.24
N TYR A 252 7.09 -1.06 -20.13
CA TYR A 252 5.98 -0.15 -19.93
C TYR A 252 5.56 -0.14 -18.47
N VAL A 253 5.65 1.02 -17.85
CA VAL A 253 5.13 1.31 -16.53
C VAL A 253 3.91 2.20 -16.68
N TYR A 254 2.74 1.70 -16.27
CA TYR A 254 1.56 2.53 -16.15
C TYR A 254 1.75 3.43 -14.93
N GLY A 255 2.19 4.66 -15.16
CA GLY A 255 2.32 5.71 -14.18
C GLY A 255 3.26 6.82 -14.65
N LYS A 256 3.07 7.99 -14.07
CA LYS A 256 3.75 9.24 -14.48
C LYS A 256 5.02 9.53 -13.69
N SER A 257 5.13 8.98 -12.48
CA SER A 257 6.30 9.15 -11.60
C SER A 257 7.48 8.34 -12.11
N PHE A 258 8.67 8.89 -11.93
CA PHE A 258 9.93 8.34 -12.40
C PHE A 258 10.52 7.35 -11.41
N ASP A 259 10.79 6.12 -11.86
CA ASP A 259 11.39 5.06 -11.05
C ASP A 259 12.85 4.84 -11.48
N ARG A 260 13.78 5.29 -10.65
CA ARG A 260 15.21 5.26 -10.92
C ARG A 260 15.76 3.84 -10.99
N GLU A 261 15.28 2.95 -10.11
CA GLU A 261 15.74 1.58 -10.05
C GLU A 261 15.41 0.83 -11.35
N LEU A 262 14.21 1.05 -11.92
CA LEU A 262 13.89 0.48 -13.22
C LEU A 262 14.80 1.02 -14.34
N VAL A 263 15.12 2.31 -14.33
CA VAL A 263 16.03 2.89 -15.35
C VAL A 263 17.44 2.32 -15.20
N GLU A 264 17.98 2.29 -13.99
CA GLU A 264 19.31 1.74 -13.70
C GLU A 264 19.40 0.24 -14.02
N ALA A 265 18.37 -0.53 -13.66
CA ALA A 265 18.36 -1.97 -13.86
C ALA A 265 18.20 -2.38 -15.34
N TYR A 266 17.47 -1.58 -16.13
CA TYR A 266 17.28 -1.87 -17.55
C TYR A 266 18.33 -1.26 -18.47
N GLN A 267 19.08 -0.25 -18.02
CA GLN A 267 20.07 0.48 -18.83
C GLN A 267 19.52 0.82 -20.23
N PRO A 268 18.43 1.61 -20.32
CA PRO A 268 17.79 1.88 -21.60
C PRO A 268 18.61 2.86 -22.46
N ASP A 269 18.44 2.79 -23.78
CA ASP A 269 18.89 3.85 -24.68
C ASP A 269 17.94 5.06 -24.65
N VAL A 270 16.65 4.78 -24.38
CA VAL A 270 15.58 5.78 -24.37
C VAL A 270 14.72 5.64 -23.12
N VAL A 271 14.49 6.76 -22.44
CA VAL A 271 13.41 6.86 -21.45
C VAL A 271 12.32 7.77 -21.99
N LEU A 272 11.10 7.24 -22.05
CA LEU A 272 9.93 7.92 -22.59
C LEU A 272 8.98 8.33 -21.46
N SER A 273 8.85 9.62 -21.21
CA SER A 273 7.78 10.19 -20.38
C SER A 273 6.57 10.47 -21.25
N GLN A 274 5.53 9.63 -21.17
CA GLN A 274 4.31 9.80 -21.94
C GLN A 274 3.18 10.38 -21.07
N PHE A 275 2.55 11.44 -21.56
CA PHE A 275 1.39 12.09 -20.95
C PHE A 275 0.29 12.31 -21.98
N VAL A 276 -0.97 12.29 -21.58
CA VAL A 276 -2.03 12.96 -22.35
C VAL A 276 -2.09 14.44 -21.96
N GLU A 277 -2.38 15.31 -22.92
CA GLU A 277 -2.33 16.77 -22.76
C GLU A 277 -3.14 17.29 -21.57
N ARG A 278 -4.33 16.71 -21.30
CA ARG A 278 -5.15 17.10 -20.14
C ARG A 278 -4.48 16.89 -18.78
N PHE A 279 -3.41 16.09 -18.71
CA PHE A 279 -2.66 15.84 -17.48
C PHE A 279 -1.52 16.82 -17.23
N LEU A 280 -1.34 17.82 -18.10
CA LEU A 280 -0.28 18.82 -17.96
C LEU A 280 -0.61 19.94 -16.97
N ILE A 281 -1.76 19.90 -16.30
CA ILE A 281 -2.16 20.89 -15.28
C ILE A 281 -1.33 20.80 -14.01
N GLU A 282 -0.67 19.66 -13.74
CA GLU A 282 0.21 19.48 -12.60
C GLU A 282 1.27 18.40 -12.93
N PRO A 283 2.56 18.66 -12.67
CA PRO A 283 3.60 17.66 -12.85
C PRO A 283 3.51 16.54 -11.80
N PRO A 284 3.89 15.29 -12.14
CA PRO A 284 4.09 14.28 -11.11
C PRO A 284 5.22 14.68 -10.16
N VAL A 285 5.13 14.20 -8.91
CA VAL A 285 6.21 14.32 -7.92
C VAL A 285 7.15 13.13 -8.06
N ASP A 286 8.42 13.42 -8.35
CA ASP A 286 9.49 12.44 -8.34
C ASP A 286 10.31 12.60 -7.05
N THR A 287 10.63 11.48 -6.40
CA THR A 287 11.58 11.47 -5.27
C THR A 287 12.72 10.49 -5.59
N PRO A 288 13.96 10.73 -5.11
CA PRO A 288 15.11 9.91 -5.49
C PRO A 288 14.98 8.42 -5.14
N ARG A 289 14.14 8.09 -4.15
CA ARG A 289 13.93 6.72 -3.66
C ARG A 289 12.54 6.16 -4.02
N PHE A 290 11.73 6.87 -4.81
CA PHE A 290 10.44 6.35 -5.25
C PHE A 290 10.63 5.12 -6.14
N THR A 291 9.87 4.06 -5.83
CA THR A 291 9.74 2.88 -6.70
C THR A 291 8.27 2.48 -6.84
N TYR A 292 7.91 1.86 -7.96
CA TYR A 292 6.56 1.32 -8.16
C TYR A 292 6.26 0.11 -7.27
N ALA A 293 7.26 -0.46 -6.59
CA ALA A 293 7.06 -1.52 -5.60
C ALA A 293 6.06 -1.09 -4.51
N SER A 294 6.15 0.15 -4.02
CA SER A 294 5.23 0.72 -3.03
C SER A 294 3.78 0.76 -3.55
N VAL A 295 3.60 1.19 -4.81
CA VAL A 295 2.30 1.24 -5.50
C VAL A 295 1.74 -0.18 -5.67
N VAL A 296 2.57 -1.11 -6.13
CA VAL A 296 2.21 -2.52 -6.33
C VAL A 296 1.72 -3.14 -5.04
N ARG A 297 2.49 -3.00 -3.94
CA ARG A 297 2.12 -3.49 -2.60
C ARG A 297 0.70 -3.08 -2.20
N THR A 298 0.36 -1.80 -2.34
CA THR A 298 -0.97 -1.28 -1.94
C THR A 298 -2.13 -1.86 -2.76
N LYS A 299 -1.82 -2.34 -3.97
CA LYS A 299 -2.80 -2.82 -4.95
C LYS A 299 -2.85 -4.34 -5.10
N LEU A 300 -1.96 -5.11 -4.48
CA LEU A 300 -2.02 -6.57 -4.50
C LEU A 300 -3.38 -7.10 -4.03
N LYS A 301 -4.00 -6.45 -3.04
CA LYS A 301 -5.36 -6.76 -2.54
C LYS A 301 -6.48 -6.59 -3.57
N LEU A 302 -6.22 -5.91 -4.69
CA LEU A 302 -7.19 -5.70 -5.77
C LEU A 302 -7.12 -6.80 -6.84
N LEU A 303 -6.11 -7.68 -6.79
CA LEU A 303 -5.98 -8.77 -7.74
C LEU A 303 -7.00 -9.86 -7.44
N SER A 304 -7.52 -10.48 -8.49
CA SER A 304 -8.27 -11.73 -8.38
C SER A 304 -7.34 -12.84 -7.85
N LYS A 305 -7.90 -13.93 -7.32
CA LYS A 305 -7.09 -15.09 -6.91
C LYS A 305 -6.28 -15.65 -8.07
N GLU A 306 -6.84 -15.63 -9.27
CA GLU A 306 -6.21 -16.09 -10.51
C GLU A 306 -5.04 -15.19 -10.92
N ASP A 307 -5.24 -13.87 -10.93
CA ASP A 307 -4.18 -12.91 -11.24
C ASP A 307 -3.06 -12.92 -10.20
N LEU A 308 -3.40 -13.09 -8.92
CA LEU A 308 -2.40 -13.20 -7.85
C LEU A 308 -1.57 -14.48 -7.99
N ALA A 309 -2.21 -15.61 -8.33
CA ALA A 309 -1.52 -16.86 -8.60
C ALA A 309 -0.61 -16.74 -9.84
N PHE A 310 -1.12 -16.14 -10.92
CA PHE A 310 -0.35 -15.85 -12.13
C PHE A 310 0.87 -14.98 -11.83
N ALA A 311 0.68 -13.86 -11.13
CA ALA A 311 1.76 -12.94 -10.78
C ALA A 311 2.80 -13.60 -9.88
N THR A 312 2.38 -14.44 -8.92
CA THR A 312 3.28 -15.21 -8.05
C THR A 312 4.11 -16.20 -8.84
N GLN A 313 3.48 -16.97 -9.73
CA GLN A 313 4.20 -17.91 -10.58
C GLN A 313 5.18 -17.20 -11.52
N GLN A 314 4.75 -16.10 -12.15
CA GLN A 314 5.57 -15.35 -13.07
C GLN A 314 6.77 -14.70 -12.39
N ALA A 315 6.60 -14.08 -11.22
CA ALA A 315 7.70 -13.45 -10.48
C ALA A 315 8.75 -14.48 -10.03
N ALA A 316 8.33 -15.70 -9.70
CA ALA A 316 9.24 -16.77 -9.28
C ALA A 316 10.00 -17.42 -10.46
N SER A 317 9.40 -17.52 -11.64
CA SER A 317 9.99 -18.21 -12.80
C SER A 317 10.69 -17.30 -13.80
N ILE A 318 10.42 -16.00 -13.78
CA ILE A 318 11.02 -15.06 -14.73
C ILE A 318 12.52 -14.96 -14.51
N GLU A 319 13.27 -14.97 -15.62
CA GLU A 319 14.72 -14.79 -15.60
C GLU A 319 15.09 -13.36 -15.14
N PRO A 320 16.09 -13.20 -14.26
CA PRO A 320 16.57 -11.88 -13.83
C PRO A 320 16.93 -10.97 -15.01
N ALA A 321 17.46 -11.52 -16.10
CA ALA A 321 17.81 -10.74 -17.29
C ALA A 321 16.60 -10.08 -17.98
N ILE A 322 15.40 -10.65 -17.85
CA ILE A 322 14.16 -10.12 -18.42
C ILE A 322 13.48 -9.15 -17.47
N PHE A 323 13.42 -9.49 -16.17
CA PHE A 323 12.84 -8.66 -15.12
C PHE A 323 13.80 -8.54 -13.93
N PRO A 324 14.78 -7.60 -13.99
CA PRO A 324 15.85 -7.51 -13.00
C PRO A 324 15.36 -7.22 -11.58
N VAL A 325 14.23 -6.54 -11.43
CA VAL A 325 13.63 -6.23 -10.12
C VAL A 325 12.69 -7.33 -9.60
N ARG A 326 12.67 -8.52 -10.23
CA ARG A 326 11.77 -9.63 -9.86
C ARG A 326 11.80 -9.99 -8.37
N ALA A 327 12.97 -9.89 -7.72
CA ALA A 327 13.15 -10.27 -6.33
C ALA A 327 12.28 -9.43 -5.41
N VAL A 328 12.20 -8.12 -5.65
CA VAL A 328 11.33 -7.18 -4.91
C VAL A 328 9.86 -7.60 -5.04
N TYR A 329 9.43 -7.96 -6.25
CA TYR A 329 8.04 -8.35 -6.53
C TYR A 329 7.69 -9.71 -5.92
N GLN A 330 8.60 -10.69 -6.02
CA GLN A 330 8.43 -12.00 -5.40
C GLN A 330 8.32 -11.86 -3.87
N ALA A 331 9.15 -11.00 -3.27
CA ALA A 331 9.11 -10.75 -1.83
C ALA A 331 7.81 -10.05 -1.39
N LEU A 332 7.32 -9.08 -2.17
CA LEU A 332 6.02 -8.43 -1.93
C LEU A 332 4.86 -9.44 -1.99
N LEU A 333 4.87 -10.36 -2.94
CA LEU A 333 3.83 -11.39 -3.10
C LEU A 333 3.86 -12.40 -1.94
N SER A 334 5.05 -12.80 -1.48
CA SER A 334 5.22 -13.65 -0.29
C SER A 334 4.68 -12.97 0.96
N ALA A 335 5.09 -11.71 1.20
CA ALA A 335 4.63 -10.92 2.34
C ALA A 335 3.11 -10.67 2.31
N HIS A 336 2.54 -10.38 1.14
CA HIS A 336 1.09 -10.23 0.96
C HIS A 336 0.33 -11.52 1.29
N SER A 337 0.93 -12.68 0.99
CA SER A 337 0.37 -13.99 1.31
C SER A 337 0.59 -14.43 2.76
N GLY A 338 1.19 -13.57 3.61
CA GLY A 338 1.55 -13.90 4.99
C GLY A 338 2.64 -14.96 5.12
N LYS A 339 3.36 -15.27 4.05
CA LYS A 339 4.47 -16.23 4.05
C LYS A 339 5.78 -15.50 4.34
N ALA A 340 6.63 -16.13 5.13
CA ALA A 340 8.00 -15.66 5.33
C ALA A 340 8.74 -15.61 3.98
N VAL A 341 9.55 -14.58 3.79
CA VAL A 341 10.41 -14.47 2.61
C VAL A 341 11.63 -15.40 2.79
N PRO A 342 11.94 -16.27 1.82
CA PRO A 342 13.07 -17.20 1.91
C PRO A 342 14.43 -16.51 2.11
N PRO A 343 15.39 -17.10 2.86
CA PRO A 343 16.69 -16.48 3.15
C PRO A 343 17.55 -16.14 1.93
N ASP A 344 17.48 -16.94 0.88
CA ASP A 344 18.12 -16.71 -0.42
C ASP A 344 17.55 -15.46 -1.11
N LEU A 345 16.23 -15.31 -1.09
CA LEU A 345 15.56 -14.12 -1.61
C LEU A 345 15.88 -12.88 -0.76
N VAL A 346 15.97 -13.00 0.57
CA VAL A 346 16.45 -11.91 1.44
C VAL A 346 17.88 -11.51 1.08
N ALA A 347 18.77 -12.47 0.79
CA ALA A 347 20.13 -12.18 0.36
C ALA A 347 20.16 -11.48 -1.02
N GLU A 348 19.34 -11.91 -1.97
CA GLU A 348 19.18 -11.26 -3.29
C GLU A 348 18.74 -9.79 -3.14
N LEU A 349 17.73 -9.52 -2.29
CA LEU A 349 17.27 -8.15 -2.00
C LEU A 349 18.40 -7.27 -1.43
N LYS A 350 19.20 -7.79 -0.51
CA LYS A 350 20.32 -7.05 0.09
C LYS A 350 21.42 -6.73 -0.91
N ASN A 351 21.72 -7.68 -1.81
CA ASN A 351 22.83 -7.57 -2.74
C ASN A 351 22.48 -6.73 -3.98
N HIS A 352 21.24 -6.84 -4.47
CA HIS A 352 20.84 -6.25 -5.75
C HIS A 352 19.82 -5.10 -5.61
N HIS A 353 19.14 -4.99 -4.48
CA HIS A 353 18.14 -3.94 -4.22
C HIS A 353 18.38 -3.20 -2.88
N PRO A 354 19.63 -2.85 -2.51
CA PRO A 354 19.96 -2.29 -1.19
C PRO A 354 19.29 -0.95 -0.90
N ASP A 355 18.86 -0.27 -1.96
CA ASP A 355 18.33 1.09 -1.96
C ASP A 355 16.82 1.17 -2.20
N ASN A 356 16.17 0.04 -2.50
CA ASN A 356 14.73 -0.02 -2.69
C ASN A 356 14.02 0.03 -1.31
N PRO A 357 13.12 0.99 -1.06
CA PRO A 357 12.49 1.15 0.25
C PRO A 357 11.63 -0.05 0.70
N GLU A 358 10.95 -0.71 -0.26
CA GLU A 358 10.16 -1.91 0.02
C GLU A 358 11.06 -3.12 0.30
N ALA A 359 12.17 -3.27 -0.43
CA ALA A 359 13.17 -4.30 -0.15
C ALA A 359 13.78 -4.11 1.24
N GLN A 360 14.21 -2.89 1.59
CA GLN A 360 14.73 -2.55 2.92
C GLN A 360 13.72 -2.89 4.02
N HIS A 361 12.44 -2.53 3.82
CA HIS A 361 11.40 -2.90 4.77
C HIS A 361 11.28 -4.41 4.95
N ILE A 362 11.17 -5.17 3.86
CA ILE A 362 11.00 -6.63 3.92
C ILE A 362 12.21 -7.30 4.57
N VAL A 363 13.43 -6.89 4.20
CA VAL A 363 14.65 -7.38 4.82
C VAL A 363 14.63 -7.12 6.32
N SER A 364 14.23 -5.91 6.76
CA SER A 364 14.07 -5.60 8.18
C SER A 364 13.07 -6.53 8.87
N VAL A 365 11.91 -6.79 8.25
CA VAL A 365 10.88 -7.69 8.81
C VAL A 365 11.46 -9.09 9.03
N GLU A 366 12.13 -9.66 8.04
CA GLU A 366 12.67 -11.02 8.12
C GLU A 366 13.84 -11.13 9.09
N LEU A 367 14.78 -10.19 9.06
CA LEU A 367 15.90 -10.15 10.00
C LEU A 367 15.41 -9.98 11.43
N SER A 368 14.39 -9.13 11.63
CA SER A 368 13.73 -9.03 12.92
C SER A 368 13.17 -10.38 13.31
N ARG A 369 12.31 -11.00 12.50
CA ARG A 369 11.65 -12.28 12.78
C ARG A 369 12.62 -13.36 13.24
N LEU A 370 13.78 -13.50 12.60
CA LEU A 370 14.81 -14.50 12.95
C LEU A 370 15.50 -14.24 14.29
N GLY A 371 15.49 -13.01 14.81
CA GLY A 371 15.96 -12.67 16.17
C GLY A 371 17.47 -12.65 16.40
N GLU A 372 18.26 -13.31 15.56
CA GLU A 372 19.73 -13.34 15.68
C GLU A 372 20.42 -12.10 15.08
N LYS A 373 19.70 -11.30 14.27
CA LYS A 373 20.26 -10.18 13.49
C LYS A 373 19.51 -8.87 13.71
N LEU A 374 19.15 -8.57 14.96
CA LEU A 374 18.34 -7.39 15.30
C LEU A 374 19.03 -6.05 15.00
N ASP A 375 20.34 -5.94 15.21
CA ASP A 375 21.08 -4.72 14.84
C ASP A 375 21.06 -4.48 13.32
N GLU A 376 21.24 -5.54 12.54
CA GLU A 376 21.13 -5.44 11.08
C GLU A 376 19.70 -5.09 10.67
N ALA A 377 18.70 -5.70 11.30
CA ALA A 377 17.29 -5.36 11.06
C ALA A 377 17.01 -3.87 11.32
N ARG A 378 17.56 -3.29 12.39
CA ARG A 378 17.42 -1.86 12.71
C ARG A 378 17.97 -0.99 11.59
N ILE A 379 19.17 -1.31 11.08
CA ILE A 379 19.78 -0.56 9.97
C ILE A 379 18.86 -0.54 8.74
N TYR A 380 18.30 -1.69 8.35
CA TYR A 380 17.38 -1.75 7.21
C TYR A 380 16.06 -1.02 7.48
N ALA A 381 15.53 -1.08 8.71
CA ALA A 381 14.33 -0.36 9.11
C ALA A 381 14.54 1.17 9.05
N GLU A 382 15.68 1.66 9.56
CA GLU A 382 16.08 3.07 9.51
C GLU A 382 16.25 3.55 8.07
N ARG A 383 16.88 2.74 7.20
CA ARG A 383 17.01 3.05 5.77
C ARG A 383 15.64 3.17 5.09
N ALA A 384 14.73 2.24 5.37
CA ALA A 384 13.36 2.28 4.82
C ALA A 384 12.61 3.54 5.28
N VAL A 385 12.75 3.92 6.56
CA VAL A 385 12.16 5.16 7.10
C VAL A 385 12.83 6.41 6.53
N GLY A 386 14.14 6.40 6.32
CA GLY A 386 14.88 7.50 5.71
C GLY A 386 14.53 7.72 4.24
N ALA A 387 14.29 6.63 3.51
CA ALA A 387 13.90 6.67 2.10
C ALA A 387 12.44 7.14 1.91
N GLU A 388 11.53 6.72 2.78
CA GLU A 388 10.12 7.14 2.78
C GLU A 388 9.66 7.57 4.19
N PRO A 389 9.95 8.81 4.62
CA PRO A 389 9.59 9.29 5.96
C PRO A 389 8.08 9.32 6.25
N TRP A 390 7.26 9.32 5.20
CA TRP A 390 5.80 9.27 5.26
C TRP A 390 5.23 7.84 5.29
N ASN A 391 6.07 6.79 5.20
CA ASN A 391 5.63 5.41 5.23
C ASN A 391 5.43 4.94 6.68
N ALA A 392 4.18 5.04 7.16
CA ALA A 392 3.80 4.66 8.52
C ALA A 392 4.15 3.20 8.86
N ARG A 393 4.03 2.28 7.90
CA ARG A 393 4.36 0.86 8.07
C ARG A 393 5.85 0.65 8.33
N SER A 394 6.73 1.35 7.63
CA SER A 394 8.18 1.28 7.88
C SER A 394 8.56 1.85 9.24
N ARG A 395 7.88 2.92 9.71
CA ARG A 395 8.07 3.43 11.07
C ARG A 395 7.62 2.45 12.15
N HIS A 396 6.45 1.84 11.97
CA HIS A 396 5.97 0.77 12.84
C HIS A 396 6.97 -0.40 12.87
N GLN A 397 7.50 -0.81 11.72
CA GLN A 397 8.50 -1.88 11.68
C GLN A 397 9.77 -1.51 12.44
N LEU A 398 10.27 -0.28 12.29
CA LEU A 398 11.41 0.22 13.09
C LEU A 398 11.08 0.19 14.59
N ALA A 399 9.89 0.60 15.00
CA ALA A 399 9.45 0.52 16.39
C ALA A 399 9.47 -0.92 16.92
N LEU A 400 8.95 -1.90 16.16
CA LEU A 400 8.99 -3.31 16.55
C LEU A 400 10.42 -3.84 16.69
N THR A 401 11.32 -3.45 15.79
CA THR A 401 12.73 -3.84 15.86
C THR A 401 13.41 -3.23 17.09
N LEU A 402 13.18 -1.95 17.38
CA LEU A 402 13.69 -1.25 18.56
C LEU A 402 13.18 -1.87 19.88
N MET A 403 11.91 -2.28 19.92
CA MET A 403 11.34 -2.97 21.09
C MET A 403 12.01 -4.31 21.38
N ARG A 404 12.54 -4.98 20.36
CA ARG A 404 13.28 -6.24 20.52
C ARG A 404 14.74 -6.03 20.88
N LEU A 405 15.29 -4.85 20.55
CA LEU A 405 16.60 -4.38 21.00
C LEU A 405 16.56 -3.75 22.40
N GLU A 406 15.42 -3.81 23.10
CA GLU A 406 15.23 -3.20 24.42
C GLU A 406 15.46 -1.68 24.41
N GLN A 407 15.08 -1.01 23.32
CA GLN A 407 15.14 0.46 23.15
C GLN A 407 13.72 1.07 23.09
N PRO A 408 12.95 1.06 24.19
CA PRO A 408 11.53 1.39 24.14
C PRO A 408 11.23 2.88 23.94
N GLU A 409 12.11 3.80 24.33
CA GLU A 409 11.93 5.24 24.14
C GLU A 409 11.95 5.63 22.66
N GLU A 410 12.93 5.09 21.91
CA GLU A 410 13.02 5.31 20.47
C GLU A 410 11.86 4.63 19.74
N ALA A 411 11.43 3.45 20.20
CA ALA A 411 10.27 2.77 19.65
C ALA A 411 8.98 3.59 19.81
N GLU A 412 8.77 4.23 20.96
CA GLU A 412 7.62 5.12 21.19
C GLU A 412 7.60 6.26 20.18
N ALA A 413 8.74 6.91 19.95
CA ALA A 413 8.84 8.03 19.01
C ALA A 413 8.47 7.61 17.58
N GLN A 414 8.92 6.43 17.13
CA GLN A 414 8.58 5.93 15.80
C GLN A 414 7.12 5.53 15.67
N LEU A 415 6.56 4.91 16.72
CA LEU A 415 5.18 4.45 16.70
C LEU A 415 4.18 5.60 16.77
N ARG A 416 4.45 6.65 17.55
CA ARG A 416 3.64 7.87 17.55
C ARG A 416 3.62 8.53 16.17
N LYS A 417 4.76 8.61 15.49
CA LYS A 417 4.82 9.10 14.10
C LYS A 417 4.08 8.19 13.13
N ALA A 418 4.12 6.87 13.31
CA ALA A 418 3.34 5.94 12.49
C ALA A 418 1.83 6.21 12.63
N ILE A 419 1.35 6.35 13.87
CA ILE A 419 -0.07 6.66 14.18
C ILE A 419 -0.48 8.04 13.66
N GLU A 420 0.42 9.03 13.72
CA GLU A 420 0.18 10.35 13.14
C GLU A 420 -0.04 10.30 11.62
N LEU A 421 0.79 9.52 10.92
CA LEU A 421 0.74 9.36 9.47
C LEU A 421 -0.46 8.52 9.00
N ASP A 422 -0.86 7.51 9.76
CA ASP A 422 -2.02 6.67 9.45
C ASP A 422 -2.78 6.28 10.72
N ARG A 423 -3.86 7.01 10.99
CA ARG A 423 -4.76 6.80 12.14
C ARG A 423 -5.75 5.65 11.94
N SER A 424 -5.78 5.03 10.76
CA SER A 424 -6.74 3.94 10.45
C SER A 424 -6.31 2.58 11.01
N VAL A 425 -5.06 2.44 11.46
CA VAL A 425 -4.51 1.18 11.96
C VAL A 425 -4.59 1.13 13.49
N ASP A 426 -5.75 0.74 14.01
CA ASP A 426 -6.03 0.69 15.46
C ASP A 426 -5.00 -0.12 16.26
N TRP A 427 -4.53 -1.24 15.71
CA TRP A 427 -3.58 -2.14 16.37
C TRP A 427 -2.28 -1.45 16.82
N TRP A 428 -1.89 -0.34 16.18
CA TRP A 428 -0.70 0.41 16.60
C TRP A 428 -0.87 1.11 17.95
N ASN A 429 -2.10 1.47 18.36
CA ASN A 429 -2.34 1.98 19.72
C ASN A 429 -2.11 0.91 20.78
N TYR A 430 -2.46 -0.35 20.50
CA TYR A 430 -2.12 -1.46 21.40
C TYR A 430 -0.60 -1.70 21.47
N GLN A 431 0.11 -1.64 20.34
CA GLN A 431 1.58 -1.70 20.32
C GLN A 431 2.20 -0.55 21.12
N LEU A 432 1.61 0.65 21.06
CA LEU A 432 2.06 1.83 21.82
C LEU A 432 1.86 1.61 23.31
N ALA A 433 0.73 1.06 23.73
CA ALA A 433 0.51 0.68 25.12
C ALA A 433 1.54 -0.36 25.61
N GLN A 434 1.91 -1.34 24.79
CA GLN A 434 2.96 -2.31 25.14
C GLN A 434 4.32 -1.64 25.33
N VAL A 435 4.65 -0.64 24.50
CA VAL A 435 5.88 0.16 24.61
C VAL A 435 5.85 0.97 25.91
N LEU A 436 4.75 1.70 26.17
CA LEU A 436 4.56 2.53 27.36
C LEU A 436 4.62 1.71 28.65
N PHE A 437 4.01 0.52 28.66
CA PHE A 437 4.09 -0.41 29.79
C PHE A 437 5.53 -0.83 30.09
N ARG A 438 6.35 -1.12 29.06
CA ARG A 438 7.77 -1.47 29.28
C ARG A 438 8.60 -0.32 29.81
N GLN A 439 8.25 0.92 29.44
CA GLN A 439 8.83 2.13 30.02
C GLN A 439 8.27 2.48 31.41
N GLN A 440 7.35 1.66 31.96
CA GLN A 440 6.65 1.92 33.23
C GLN A 440 5.81 3.22 33.22
N LYS A 441 5.46 3.72 32.03
CA LYS A 441 4.54 4.86 31.84
C LYS A 441 3.10 4.36 31.90
N TYR A 442 2.63 4.02 33.09
CA TYR A 442 1.36 3.31 33.27
C TYR A 442 0.13 4.18 32.99
N GLU A 443 0.10 5.46 33.35
CA GLU A 443 -1.03 6.34 33.04
C GLU A 443 -1.21 6.50 31.52
N PRO A 444 -0.18 6.91 30.74
CA PRO A 444 -0.28 6.94 29.28
C PRO A 444 -0.61 5.58 28.65
N CYS A 445 -0.15 4.47 29.26
CA CYS A 445 -0.55 3.11 28.85
C CYS A 445 -2.07 2.95 28.92
N THR A 446 -2.68 3.32 30.05
CA THR A 446 -4.13 3.14 30.25
C THR A 446 -4.94 3.97 29.25
N ASP A 447 -4.52 5.20 28.93
CA ASP A 447 -5.17 6.04 27.92
C ASP A 447 -5.13 5.40 26.53
N ALA A 448 -3.96 4.95 26.08
CA ALA A 448 -3.80 4.28 24.80
C ALA A 448 -4.64 2.99 24.69
N LEU A 449 -4.72 2.23 25.79
CA LEU A 449 -5.53 1.01 25.84
C LEU A 449 -7.02 1.29 25.81
N ARG A 450 -7.50 2.32 26.52
CA ARG A 450 -8.90 2.71 26.49
C ARG A 450 -9.35 3.09 25.08
N GLU A 451 -8.53 3.84 24.34
CA GLU A 451 -8.83 4.17 22.94
C GLU A 451 -8.91 2.90 22.06
N TYR A 452 -7.95 1.98 22.23
CA TYR A 452 -7.93 0.72 21.47
C TYR A 452 -9.14 -0.17 21.80
N ILE A 453 -9.45 -0.36 23.08
CA ILE A 453 -10.55 -1.19 23.59
C ILE A 453 -11.90 -0.62 23.18
N ALA A 454 -12.06 0.71 23.10
CA ALA A 454 -13.30 1.32 22.62
C ALA A 454 -13.67 0.87 21.20
N ARG A 455 -12.69 0.50 20.37
CA ARG A 455 -12.89 -0.06 19.02
C ARG A 455 -12.84 -1.60 18.99
N ARG A 456 -12.15 -2.22 19.95
CA ARG A 456 -11.94 -3.67 20.07
C ARG A 456 -12.27 -4.18 21.49
N PRO A 457 -13.55 -4.18 21.88
CA PRO A 457 -13.96 -4.56 23.24
C PRO A 457 -13.73 -6.04 23.56
N ASP A 458 -13.51 -6.86 22.53
CA ASP A 458 -13.23 -8.30 22.60
C ASP A 458 -11.73 -8.64 22.73
N SER A 459 -10.85 -7.64 22.80
CA SER A 459 -9.41 -7.89 22.90
C SER A 459 -8.99 -8.26 24.33
N SER A 460 -8.93 -9.57 24.61
CA SER A 460 -8.47 -10.12 25.89
C SER A 460 -7.07 -9.63 26.28
N ASP A 461 -6.13 -9.58 25.32
CA ASP A 461 -4.75 -9.11 25.58
C ASP A 461 -4.70 -7.61 25.98
N ALA A 462 -5.56 -6.77 25.39
CA ALA A 462 -5.63 -5.36 25.74
C ALA A 462 -6.21 -5.14 27.13
N TRP A 463 -7.30 -5.85 27.48
CA TRP A 463 -7.86 -5.85 28.82
C TRP A 463 -6.86 -6.36 29.87
N GLN A 464 -6.10 -7.40 29.54
CA GLN A 464 -5.05 -7.92 30.41
C GLN A 464 -3.97 -6.86 30.66
N LEU A 465 -3.48 -6.19 29.61
CA LEU A 465 -2.47 -5.15 29.76
C LEU A 465 -3.01 -3.96 30.57
N LEU A 466 -4.29 -3.61 30.39
CA LEU A 466 -4.96 -2.55 31.14
C LEU A 466 -5.02 -2.88 32.63
N GLY A 467 -5.39 -4.12 32.96
CA GLY A 467 -5.39 -4.60 34.35
C GLY A 467 -4.01 -4.57 34.99
N ARG A 468 -2.95 -4.88 34.24
CA ARG A 468 -1.56 -4.75 34.71
C ARG A 468 -1.14 -3.30 34.91
N CYS A 469 -1.53 -2.38 34.01
CA CYS A 469 -1.27 -0.95 34.17
C CYS A 469 -1.98 -0.41 35.44
N HIS A 470 -3.24 -0.79 35.68
CA HIS A 470 -3.95 -0.43 36.91
C HIS A 470 -3.39 -1.08 38.18
N GLU A 471 -2.95 -2.34 38.12
CA GLU A 471 -2.29 -2.99 39.26
C GLU A 471 -1.00 -2.24 39.64
N ALA A 472 -0.20 -1.83 38.66
CA ALA A 472 1.02 -1.05 38.89
C ALA A 472 0.75 0.36 39.46
N LEU A 473 -0.39 0.96 39.08
CA LEU A 473 -0.88 2.23 39.63
C LEU A 473 -1.60 2.09 40.99
N ASN A 474 -1.74 0.87 41.51
CA ASN A 474 -2.49 0.55 42.72
C ASN A 474 -4.00 0.90 42.64
N ASN A 475 -4.56 0.95 41.43
CA ASN A 475 -6.00 1.08 41.19
C ASN A 475 -6.66 -0.31 41.23
N ILE A 476 -6.88 -0.82 42.44
CA ILE A 476 -7.29 -2.22 42.66
C ILE A 476 -8.61 -2.57 41.96
N GLU A 477 -9.63 -1.72 42.02
CA GLU A 477 -10.94 -2.03 41.42
C GLU A 477 -10.91 -1.98 39.89
N ASP A 478 -10.25 -0.99 39.30
CA ASP A 478 -10.07 -0.90 37.84
C ASP A 478 -9.28 -2.11 37.31
N ALA A 479 -8.23 -2.53 38.04
CA ALA A 479 -7.44 -3.71 37.68
C ALA A 479 -8.29 -4.98 37.71
N ALA A 480 -9.12 -5.13 38.75
CA ALA A 480 -10.02 -6.28 38.88
C ALA A 480 -11.05 -6.32 37.75
N GLU A 481 -11.68 -5.18 37.42
CA GLU A 481 -12.61 -5.10 36.28
C GLU A 481 -11.94 -5.50 34.98
N ALA A 482 -10.75 -4.95 34.70
CA ALA A 482 -10.01 -5.27 33.49
C ALA A 482 -9.63 -6.76 33.39
N PHE A 483 -9.24 -7.41 34.50
CA PHE A 483 -8.98 -8.86 34.51
C PHE A 483 -10.24 -9.70 34.30
N VAL A 484 -11.39 -9.29 34.84
CA VAL A 484 -12.68 -9.93 34.55
C VAL A 484 -12.99 -9.84 33.05
N ARG A 485 -12.92 -8.62 32.47
CA ARG A 485 -13.15 -8.41 31.03
C ARG A 485 -12.21 -9.24 30.16
N ALA A 486 -10.93 -9.32 30.53
CA ALA A 486 -9.96 -10.16 29.83
C ALA A 486 -10.36 -11.66 29.87
N SER A 487 -10.82 -12.15 31.02
CA SER A 487 -11.28 -13.53 31.18
C SER A 487 -12.59 -13.84 30.46
N ASP A 488 -13.46 -12.84 30.27
CA ASP A 488 -14.73 -13.02 29.56
C ASP A 488 -14.52 -13.00 28.04
N ALA A 489 -13.56 -12.20 27.57
CA ALA A 489 -13.15 -12.16 26.16
C ALA A 489 -12.47 -13.46 25.69
N LYS A 490 -11.78 -14.16 26.59
CA LYS A 490 -11.10 -15.44 26.30
C LYS A 490 -11.25 -16.43 27.48
N PRO A 491 -12.40 -17.12 27.61
CA PRO A 491 -12.71 -17.95 28.78
C PRO A 491 -11.74 -19.09 29.05
N GLU A 492 -11.10 -19.64 28.02
CA GLU A 492 -10.11 -20.72 28.13
C GLU A 492 -8.76 -20.25 28.66
N TRP A 493 -8.51 -18.93 28.64
CA TRP A 493 -7.25 -18.37 29.13
C TRP A 493 -7.36 -18.06 30.62
N THR A 494 -6.71 -18.90 31.43
CA THR A 494 -6.79 -18.88 32.89
C THR A 494 -5.98 -17.77 33.55
N TRP A 495 -5.04 -17.15 32.82
CA TRP A 495 -4.10 -16.18 33.40
C TRP A 495 -4.77 -14.95 34.03
N PRO A 496 -5.78 -14.29 33.41
CA PRO A 496 -6.44 -13.14 34.04
C PRO A 496 -7.18 -13.50 35.33
N LEU A 497 -7.79 -14.69 35.40
CA LEU A 497 -8.45 -15.18 36.62
C LEU A 497 -7.43 -15.46 37.74
N LEU A 498 -6.25 -16.00 37.41
CA LEU A 498 -5.17 -16.17 38.39
C LEU A 498 -4.69 -14.81 38.93
N LYS A 499 -4.57 -13.80 38.07
CA LYS A 499 -4.21 -12.44 38.50
C LYS A 499 -5.29 -11.79 39.35
N LEU A 500 -6.56 -11.93 38.99
CA LEU A 500 -7.68 -11.44 39.78
C LEU A 500 -7.69 -12.05 41.19
N SER A 501 -7.56 -13.37 41.31
CA SER A 501 -7.50 -14.06 42.60
C SER A 501 -6.32 -13.56 43.46
N ASN A 502 -5.12 -13.47 42.87
CA ASN A 502 -3.94 -12.94 43.55
C ASN A 502 -4.11 -11.48 44.01
N LEU A 503 -4.69 -10.63 43.16
CA LEU A 503 -4.96 -9.23 43.46
C LEU A 503 -5.89 -9.10 44.66
N ARG A 504 -6.95 -9.93 44.73
CA ARG A 504 -7.91 -9.95 45.84
C ARG A 504 -7.30 -10.48 47.14
N VAL A 505 -6.44 -11.50 47.07
CA VAL A 505 -5.64 -11.95 48.23
C VAL A 505 -4.76 -10.81 48.77
N ARG A 506 -3.99 -10.16 47.90
CA ARG A 506 -3.00 -9.14 48.29
C ARG A 506 -3.65 -7.87 48.81
N SER A 507 -4.69 -7.37 48.13
CA SER A 507 -5.41 -6.16 48.52
C SER A 507 -6.34 -6.36 49.72
N LYS A 508 -6.74 -7.60 50.02
CA LYS A 508 -7.72 -7.95 51.06
C LYS A 508 -9.08 -7.25 50.87
N THR A 509 -9.45 -7.03 49.61
CA THR A 509 -10.73 -6.43 49.20
C THR A 509 -11.53 -7.44 48.40
N ASN A 510 -12.86 -7.34 48.45
CA ASN A 510 -13.81 -8.17 47.69
C ASN A 510 -13.38 -9.64 47.50
N PRO A 511 -13.15 -10.39 48.59
CA PRO A 511 -12.66 -11.77 48.50
C PRO A 511 -13.62 -12.70 47.77
N GLU A 512 -14.92 -12.39 47.75
CA GLU A 512 -15.94 -13.14 47.00
C GLU A 512 -15.66 -13.17 45.50
N GLN A 513 -15.25 -12.04 44.90
CA GLN A 513 -14.86 -12.01 43.49
C GLN A 513 -13.65 -12.91 43.20
N GLY A 514 -12.67 -12.93 44.12
CA GLY A 514 -11.54 -13.86 44.03
C GLY A 514 -12.00 -15.32 44.11
N LEU A 515 -12.94 -15.65 45.00
CA LEU A 515 -13.47 -17.00 45.15
C LEU A 515 -14.18 -17.48 43.88
N ILE A 516 -15.02 -16.63 43.26
CA ILE A 516 -15.66 -16.91 41.97
C ILE A 516 -14.62 -17.18 40.87
N ALA A 517 -13.54 -16.40 40.84
CA ALA A 517 -12.45 -16.62 39.90
C ALA A 517 -11.75 -17.98 40.16
N THR A 518 -11.56 -18.39 41.42
CA THR A 518 -11.02 -19.72 41.74
C THR A 518 -11.94 -20.87 41.33
N ASP A 519 -13.26 -20.69 41.37
CA ASP A 519 -14.21 -21.71 40.89
C ASP A 519 -14.04 -21.93 39.37
N ARG A 520 -14.07 -20.86 38.57
CA ARG A 520 -13.82 -20.92 37.12
C ARG A 520 -12.46 -21.54 36.79
N LEU A 521 -11.42 -21.22 37.56
CA LEU A 521 -10.09 -21.79 37.38
C LEU A 521 -10.07 -23.30 37.63
N LEU A 522 -10.76 -23.79 38.67
CA LEU A 522 -10.81 -25.22 38.99
C LEU A 522 -11.66 -26.03 38.02
N GLU A 523 -12.59 -25.39 37.32
CA GLU A 523 -13.33 -26.00 36.19
C GLU A 523 -12.48 -26.12 34.93
N THR A 524 -11.50 -25.22 34.75
CA THR A 524 -10.68 -25.13 33.53
C THR A 524 -9.36 -25.89 33.63
N LEU A 525 -8.74 -25.91 34.82
CA LEU A 525 -7.42 -26.52 35.05
C LEU A 525 -7.55 -27.98 35.47
N PHE A 526 -6.81 -28.88 34.79
CA PHE A 526 -6.84 -30.32 35.07
C PHE A 526 -5.56 -30.84 35.74
N HIS A 527 -4.42 -30.15 35.63
CA HIS A 527 -3.17 -30.61 36.22
C HIS A 527 -3.16 -30.41 37.75
N ALA A 528 -2.80 -31.47 38.48
CA ALA A 528 -2.85 -31.50 39.94
C ALA A 528 -2.06 -30.34 40.59
N ARG A 529 -0.87 -30.03 40.05
CA ARG A 529 -0.01 -28.96 40.55
C ARG A 529 -0.65 -27.56 40.43
N GLU A 530 -1.22 -27.24 39.28
CA GLU A 530 -1.87 -25.95 39.05
C GLU A 530 -3.15 -25.82 39.88
N ARG A 531 -3.92 -26.91 40.01
CA ARG A 531 -5.10 -26.94 40.87
C ARG A 531 -4.74 -26.77 42.34
N ALA A 532 -3.63 -27.36 42.81
CA ALA A 532 -3.12 -27.15 44.15
C ALA A 532 -2.84 -25.66 44.40
N GLU A 533 -2.22 -24.97 43.45
CA GLU A 533 -1.96 -23.53 43.52
C GLU A 533 -3.25 -22.70 43.63
N VAL A 534 -4.29 -23.07 42.87
CA VAL A 534 -5.60 -22.41 42.96
C VAL A 534 -6.28 -22.68 44.31
N TYR A 535 -6.20 -23.89 44.85
CA TYR A 535 -6.72 -24.19 46.19
C TYR A 535 -5.99 -23.41 47.28
N MET A 536 -4.70 -23.11 47.12
CA MET A 536 -4.00 -22.20 48.03
C MET A 536 -4.49 -20.77 47.95
N LEU A 537 -4.69 -20.24 46.75
CA LEU A 537 -5.31 -18.91 46.58
C LEU A 537 -6.70 -18.87 47.22
N ARG A 538 -7.48 -19.93 47.02
CA ARG A 538 -8.81 -20.08 47.62
C ARG A 538 -8.76 -20.15 49.15
N SER A 539 -7.78 -20.85 49.73
CA SER A 539 -7.54 -20.88 51.18
C SER A 539 -7.27 -19.48 51.73
N GLN A 540 -6.37 -18.73 51.09
CA GLN A 540 -6.06 -17.36 51.48
C GLN A 540 -7.26 -16.42 51.35
N LEU A 541 -8.06 -16.56 50.30
CA LEU A 541 -9.28 -15.77 50.10
C LEU A 541 -10.34 -16.07 51.17
N TYR A 542 -10.54 -17.34 51.55
CA TYR A 542 -11.42 -17.69 52.66
C TYR A 542 -10.93 -17.15 53.99
N GLU A 543 -9.61 -17.16 54.23
CA GLU A 543 -9.02 -16.54 55.42
C GLU A 543 -9.27 -15.02 55.46
N VAL A 544 -9.08 -14.33 54.34
CA VAL A 544 -9.42 -12.90 54.19
C VAL A 544 -10.91 -12.66 54.42
N ASN A 545 -11.77 -13.58 53.96
CA ASN A 545 -13.22 -13.50 54.13
C ASN A 545 -13.73 -13.96 55.52
N GLY A 546 -12.83 -14.29 56.46
CA GLY A 546 -13.18 -14.76 57.80
C GLY A 546 -13.78 -16.18 57.86
N GLN A 547 -13.79 -16.92 56.75
CA GLN A 547 -14.36 -18.28 56.63
C GLN A 547 -13.29 -19.33 56.92
N ARG A 548 -12.86 -19.40 58.19
CA ARG A 548 -11.69 -20.17 58.62
C ARG A 548 -11.77 -21.67 58.29
N ASP A 549 -12.92 -22.30 58.52
CA ASP A 549 -13.09 -23.74 58.26
C ASP A 549 -12.87 -24.07 56.78
N LYS A 550 -13.48 -23.27 55.90
CA LYS A 550 -13.29 -23.40 54.44
C LYS A 550 -11.85 -23.09 54.01
N ALA A 551 -11.15 -22.20 54.72
CA ALA A 551 -9.74 -21.94 54.47
C ALA A 551 -8.87 -23.17 54.78
N ILE A 552 -9.18 -23.89 55.87
CA ILE A 552 -8.52 -25.16 56.23
C ILE A 552 -8.84 -26.22 55.18
N ASP A 553 -10.10 -26.39 54.78
CA ASP A 553 -10.50 -27.38 53.78
C ASP A 553 -9.78 -27.17 52.44
N ALA A 554 -9.71 -25.92 51.97
CA ALA A 554 -8.99 -25.58 50.75
C ALA A 554 -7.48 -25.85 50.88
N ALA A 555 -6.87 -25.56 52.03
CA ALA A 555 -5.45 -25.87 52.27
C ALA A 555 -5.19 -27.40 52.28
N VAL A 556 -6.11 -28.19 52.85
CA VAL A 556 -6.05 -29.67 52.81
C VAL A 556 -6.08 -30.15 51.36
N ARG A 557 -7.04 -29.67 50.55
CA ARG A 557 -7.11 -30.04 49.12
C ARG A 557 -5.84 -29.67 48.35
N SER A 558 -5.22 -28.54 48.66
CA SER A 558 -3.93 -28.21 48.06
C SER A 558 -2.83 -29.19 48.46
N THR A 559 -2.73 -29.59 49.74
CA THR A 559 -1.71 -30.54 50.19
C THR A 559 -1.93 -31.95 49.65
N GLU A 560 -3.18 -32.36 49.44
CA GLU A 560 -3.51 -33.64 48.81
C GLU A 560 -3.04 -33.68 47.35
N LEU A 561 -3.19 -32.58 46.63
CA LEU A 561 -2.82 -32.47 45.21
C LEU A 561 -1.33 -32.23 44.97
N ALA A 562 -0.63 -31.63 45.94
CA ALA A 562 0.82 -31.41 45.89
C ALA A 562 1.46 -31.62 47.29
N PRO A 563 1.66 -32.88 47.72
CA PRO A 563 2.17 -33.21 49.06
C PRO A 563 3.60 -32.71 49.31
N ASP A 564 4.38 -32.53 48.26
CA ASP A 564 5.75 -32.03 48.31
C ASP A 564 5.82 -30.49 48.46
N TRP A 565 4.68 -29.79 48.37
CA TRP A 565 4.66 -28.34 48.42
C TRP A 565 4.65 -27.79 49.85
N GLN A 566 5.85 -27.58 50.38
CA GLN A 566 6.07 -27.08 51.74
C GLN A 566 5.26 -25.82 52.09
N TRP A 567 4.96 -24.95 51.12
CA TRP A 567 4.17 -23.75 51.39
C TRP A 567 2.71 -24.06 51.75
N ALA A 568 2.10 -25.03 51.07
CA ALA A 568 0.75 -25.49 51.38
C ALA A 568 0.69 -26.16 52.75
N GLU A 569 1.66 -27.03 53.06
CA GLU A 569 1.76 -27.70 54.38
C GLU A 569 1.93 -26.68 55.52
N ARG A 570 2.85 -25.71 55.37
CA ARG A 570 3.07 -24.66 56.37
C ARG A 570 1.82 -23.81 56.58
N THR A 571 1.09 -23.51 55.50
CA THR A 571 -0.15 -22.74 55.60
C THR A 571 -1.24 -23.52 56.33
N LEU A 572 -1.43 -24.79 56.02
CA LEU A 572 -2.37 -25.67 56.72
C LEU A 572 -2.03 -25.79 58.22
N ALA A 573 -0.76 -26.02 58.54
CA ALA A 573 -0.29 -26.10 59.93
C ALA A 573 -0.55 -24.80 60.70
N ARG A 574 -0.29 -23.65 60.07
CA ARG A 574 -0.59 -22.33 60.63
C ARG A 574 -2.10 -22.16 60.89
N LEU A 575 -2.94 -22.50 59.92
CA LEU A 575 -4.39 -22.37 60.06
C LEU A 575 -4.95 -23.27 61.18
N ARG A 576 -4.49 -24.51 61.30
CA ARG A 576 -4.87 -25.41 62.42
C ARG A 576 -4.37 -24.90 63.78
N ALA A 577 -3.15 -24.39 63.85
CA ALA A 577 -2.57 -23.91 65.11
C ALA A 577 -3.33 -22.72 65.71
N GLN A 578 -3.82 -21.77 64.90
CA GLN A 578 -4.62 -20.66 65.45
C GLN A 578 -6.07 -21.08 65.78
N GLU A 579 -6.60 -22.12 65.15
CA GLU A 579 -7.90 -22.73 65.51
C GLU A 579 -7.85 -23.35 66.91
N THR A 580 -6.80 -24.11 67.22
CA THR A 580 -6.60 -24.70 68.56
C THR A 580 -6.47 -23.61 69.65
N ARG A 581 -5.81 -22.48 69.32
CA ARG A 581 -5.69 -21.34 70.26
C ARG A 581 -7.03 -20.65 70.51
N GLN A 582 -7.84 -20.42 69.47
CA GLN A 582 -9.18 -19.81 69.61
C GLN A 582 -10.13 -20.71 70.42
N ALA A 583 -10.10 -22.01 70.17
CA ALA A 583 -10.87 -23.00 70.93
C ALA A 583 -10.46 -23.07 72.41
N GLY A 584 -9.16 -22.88 72.72
CA GLY A 584 -8.66 -22.79 74.10
C GLY A 584 -9.07 -21.49 74.83
N THR A 585 -9.11 -20.36 74.13
CA THR A 585 -9.59 -19.08 74.69
C THR A 585 -11.11 -18.99 74.85
N ALA A 586 -11.88 -19.69 74.01
CA ALA A 586 -13.35 -19.76 74.13
C ALA A 586 -13.82 -20.69 75.26
N LYS A 587 -12.97 -21.63 75.70
CA LYS A 587 -13.23 -22.50 76.86
C LYS A 587 -12.79 -21.90 78.21
N SER A 588 -12.14 -20.73 78.20
CA SER A 588 -11.61 -20.04 79.40
C SER A 588 -12.27 -18.70 79.70
N ARG A 589 -13.32 -18.34 78.96
CA ARG A 589 -14.33 -17.34 79.32
C ARG A 589 -15.61 -18.06 79.66
#